data_AF-A0A6T6M1R6-F1
#
_entry.id   AF-A0A6T6M1R6-F1
#
_cell.length_a   1.000
_cell.length_b   1.000
_cell.length_c   1.000
_cell.angle_alpha   90.00
_cell.angle_beta   90.00
_cell.angle_gamma   90.00
#
_symmetry.space_group_name_H-M   'P 1'
#
loop_
_entity.id
_entity.type
_entity.pdbx_description
1 polymer ?
#
loop_
_entity_poly.entity_id
_entity_poly.type
_entity_poly.pdbx_seq_one_letter_code
_entity_poly.pdbx_strand_id
1 'polypeptide(L)'
;DELAGIIEVELPESLVDQQSRSKFAAMMSDFKQSGASDEQVQSMITKENYEKYAKNARGNVEKMLKKSFAIQQIADEEGVTIEDEEVDAQLDLLRAELKEELDEESARDKVFANLQRNAVVEILKSKWTIATVDKEPPAEEELEEE
;
A
#
# COMPACT_ATOMS: atom_id res chain seq x y z
N ASP A 1 -4.44 4.61 -8.94
CA ASP A 1 -4.63 5.77 -8.04
C ASP A 1 -6.02 6.38 -8.04
N GLU A 2 -6.74 6.34 -9.16
CA GLU A 2 -8.05 6.98 -9.39
C GLU A 2 -9.15 6.61 -8.38
N LEU A 3 -9.16 5.39 -7.84
CA LEU A 3 -10.17 4.96 -6.85
C LEU A 3 -10.30 5.93 -5.66
N ALA A 4 -9.21 6.51 -5.18
CA ALA A 4 -9.27 7.45 -4.05
C ALA A 4 -9.98 8.78 -4.38
N GLY A 5 -10.00 9.17 -5.66
CA GLY A 5 -10.55 10.45 -6.11
C GLY A 5 -12.05 10.43 -6.35
N ILE A 6 -12.63 9.25 -6.59
CA ILE A 6 -14.05 9.07 -6.90
C ILE A 6 -14.88 8.59 -5.71
N ILE A 7 -14.26 8.48 -4.52
CA ILE A 7 -14.88 7.88 -3.33
C ILE A 7 -15.05 8.92 -2.23
N GLU A 8 -16.30 9.06 -1.81
CA GLU A 8 -16.71 9.87 -0.66
C GLU A 8 -16.83 8.99 0.58
N VAL A 9 -15.77 8.97 1.38
CA VAL A 9 -15.75 8.29 2.69
C VAL A 9 -15.28 9.29 3.74
N GLU A 10 -16.07 9.44 4.79
CA GLU A 10 -15.69 10.18 5.99
C GLU A 10 -14.79 9.30 6.86
N LEU A 11 -13.53 9.74 7.04
CA LEU A 11 -12.55 9.03 7.85
C LEU A 11 -12.48 9.68 9.24
N PRO A 12 -12.72 8.92 10.33
CA PRO A 12 -12.52 9.43 11.69
C PRO A 12 -11.06 9.83 11.91
N GLU A 13 -10.83 10.96 12.59
CA GLU A 13 -9.47 11.43 12.87
C GLU A 13 -8.64 10.43 13.67
N SER A 14 -9.28 9.70 14.60
CA SER A 14 -8.64 8.64 15.37
C SER A 14 -8.10 7.52 14.49
N LEU A 15 -8.80 7.17 13.42
CA LEU A 15 -8.36 6.14 12.47
C LEU A 15 -7.15 6.62 11.66
N VAL A 16 -7.18 7.89 11.22
CA VAL A 16 -6.08 8.50 10.49
C VAL A 16 -4.84 8.63 11.37
N ASP A 17 -4.98 9.01 12.65
CA ASP A 17 -3.87 9.05 13.61
C ASP A 17 -3.31 7.65 13.87
N GLN A 18 -4.18 6.66 14.12
CA GLN A 18 -3.75 5.28 14.35
C GLN A 18 -2.93 4.73 13.17
N GLN A 19 -3.39 4.95 11.94
CA GLN A 19 -2.63 4.54 10.75
C GLN A 19 -1.34 5.33 10.56
N SER A 20 -1.33 6.62 10.89
CA SER A 20 -0.12 7.43 10.85
C SER A 20 0.93 6.90 11.84
N ARG A 21 0.53 6.51 13.05
CA ARG A 21 1.42 5.87 14.03
C ARG A 21 1.96 4.53 13.54
N SER A 22 1.09 3.68 13.00
CA SER A 22 1.49 2.37 12.47
C SER A 22 2.55 2.51 11.38
N LYS A 23 2.35 3.43 10.43
CA LYS A 23 3.33 3.69 9.38
C LYS A 23 4.62 4.34 9.87
N PHE A 24 4.54 5.22 10.87
CA PHE A 24 5.74 5.76 11.49
C PHE A 24 6.57 4.66 12.16
N ALA A 25 5.91 3.73 12.87
CA ALA A 25 6.57 2.58 13.47
C ALA A 25 7.19 1.63 12.41
N ALA A 26 6.48 1.39 11.31
CA ALA A 26 7.02 0.63 10.17
C ALA A 26 8.26 1.30 9.59
N MET A 27 8.21 2.62 9.36
CA MET A 27 9.36 3.39 8.88
C MET A 27 10.56 3.28 9.82
N MET A 28 10.35 3.32 11.14
CA MET A 28 11.44 3.13 12.12
C MET A 28 12.01 1.71 12.09
N SER A 29 11.16 0.71 11.84
CA SER A 29 11.57 -0.69 11.70
C SER A 29 12.42 -0.88 10.44
N ASP A 30 12.03 -0.26 9.32
CA ASP A 30 12.80 -0.27 8.07
C ASP A 30 14.16 0.41 8.25
N PHE A 31 14.22 1.52 8.99
CA PHE A 31 15.47 2.19 9.34
C PHE A 31 16.39 1.27 10.13
N LYS A 32 15.85 0.54 11.12
CA LYS A 32 16.61 -0.45 11.89
C LYS A 32 17.16 -1.55 10.98
N GLN A 33 16.33 -2.11 10.10
CA GLN A 33 16.73 -3.15 9.15
C GLN A 33 17.80 -2.66 8.15
N SER A 34 17.79 -1.38 7.80
CA SER A 34 18.80 -0.76 6.92
C SER A 34 20.19 -0.61 7.56
N GLY A 35 20.34 -0.95 8.85
CA GLY A 35 21.60 -0.91 9.59
C GLY A 35 21.76 0.28 10.54
N ALA A 36 20.69 1.03 10.83
CA ALA A 36 20.71 2.05 11.88
C ALA A 36 20.85 1.40 13.27
N SER A 37 21.58 2.03 14.18
CA SER A 37 21.69 1.53 15.56
C SER A 37 20.38 1.74 16.34
N ASP A 38 20.15 0.92 17.37
CA ASP A 38 18.98 1.05 18.24
C ASP A 38 18.89 2.45 18.88
N GLU A 39 20.01 3.04 19.27
CA GLU A 39 20.06 4.40 19.82
C GLU A 39 19.64 5.45 18.80
N GLN A 40 20.05 5.30 17.54
CA GLN A 40 19.66 6.22 16.46
C GLN A 40 18.15 6.14 16.22
N VAL A 41 17.59 4.93 16.12
CA VAL A 41 16.15 4.73 15.91
C VAL A 41 15.36 5.31 17.08
N GLN A 42 15.76 5.03 18.33
CA GLN A 42 15.09 5.58 19.51
C GLN A 42 15.16 7.12 19.56
N SER A 43 16.28 7.71 19.16
CA SER A 43 16.42 9.18 19.10
C SER A 43 15.47 9.83 18.06
N MET A 44 15.01 9.08 17.07
CA MET A 44 14.05 9.54 16.08
C MET A 44 12.59 9.44 16.56
N ILE A 45 12.30 8.55 17.51
CA ILE A 45 10.96 8.36 18.10
C ILE A 45 10.69 9.47 19.12
N THR A 46 10.47 10.68 18.59
CA THR A 46 10.08 11.85 19.37
C THR A 46 8.73 12.37 18.93
N LYS A 47 8.01 13.03 19.85
CA LYS A 47 6.73 13.67 19.56
C LYS A 47 6.84 14.66 18.39
N GLU A 48 7.90 15.47 18.37
CA GLU A 48 8.11 16.46 17.32
C GLU A 48 8.30 15.82 15.94
N ASN A 49 9.10 14.74 15.85
CA ASN A 49 9.30 14.03 14.59
C ASN A 49 8.02 13.34 14.13
N TYR A 50 7.28 12.73 15.06
CA TYR A 50 5.98 12.13 14.74
C TYR A 50 4.99 13.19 14.24
N GLU A 51 4.87 14.35 14.87
CA GLU A 51 3.96 15.42 14.44
C GLU A 51 4.31 15.94 13.04
N LYS A 52 5.61 16.12 12.75
CA LYS A 52 6.09 16.47 11.40
C LYS A 52 5.73 15.39 10.38
N TYR A 53 5.98 14.12 10.72
CA TYR A 53 5.63 12.99 9.88
C TYR A 53 4.12 12.94 9.61
N ALA A 54 3.30 12.95 10.66
CA ALA A 54 1.85 12.81 10.59
C ALA A 54 1.24 13.94 9.74
N LYS A 55 1.71 15.18 9.89
CA LYS A 55 1.25 16.31 9.07
C LYS A 55 1.50 16.09 7.57
N ASN A 56 2.67 15.59 7.21
CA ASN A 56 3.04 15.35 5.81
C ASN A 56 2.39 14.07 5.26
N ALA A 57 2.27 13.04 6.09
CA ALA A 57 1.73 11.74 5.71
C ALA A 57 0.20 11.74 5.64
N ARG A 58 -0.50 12.64 6.35
CA ARG A 58 -1.97 12.63 6.49
C ARG A 58 -2.71 12.45 5.18
N GLY A 59 -2.43 13.28 4.17
CA GLY A 59 -3.12 13.20 2.89
C GLY A 59 -2.88 11.87 2.16
N ASN A 60 -1.71 11.26 2.33
CA ASN A 60 -1.42 9.93 1.80
C ASN A 60 -2.13 8.83 2.60
N VAL A 61 -2.15 8.93 3.94
CA VAL A 61 -2.84 7.99 4.84
C VAL A 61 -4.33 7.97 4.53
N GLU A 62 -4.96 9.13 4.40
CA GLU A 62 -6.38 9.25 4.03
C GLU A 62 -6.65 8.60 2.67
N LYS A 63 -5.85 8.89 1.64
CA LYS A 63 -5.98 8.27 0.33
C LYS A 63 -5.83 6.75 0.39
N MET A 64 -4.87 6.25 1.17
CA MET A 64 -4.67 4.81 1.34
C MET A 64 -5.86 4.15 2.02
N LEU A 65 -6.37 4.74 3.11
CA LEU A 65 -7.55 4.25 3.81
C LEU A 65 -8.77 4.20 2.90
N LYS A 66 -9.04 5.28 2.15
CA LYS A 66 -10.13 5.32 1.17
C LYS A 66 -10.02 4.19 0.14
N LYS A 67 -8.83 3.96 -0.42
CA LYS A 67 -8.60 2.85 -1.36
C LYS A 67 -8.85 1.49 -0.72
N SER A 68 -8.38 1.27 0.50
CA SER A 68 -8.60 -0.01 1.18
C SER A 68 -10.09 -0.28 1.41
N PHE A 69 -10.84 0.72 1.89
CA PHE A 69 -12.29 0.59 2.04
C PHE A 69 -13.00 0.38 0.70
N ALA A 70 -12.57 1.06 -0.36
CA ALA A 70 -13.09 0.86 -1.70
C ALA A 70 -12.97 -0.60 -2.16
N ILE A 71 -11.76 -1.15 -2.01
CA ILE A 71 -11.44 -2.51 -2.43
C ILE A 71 -12.28 -3.49 -1.62
N GLN A 72 -12.38 -3.29 -0.31
CA GLN A 72 -13.21 -4.14 0.54
C GLN A 72 -14.68 -4.09 0.12
N GLN A 73 -15.24 -2.90 -0.09
CA GLN A 73 -16.63 -2.75 -0.50
C GLN A 73 -16.89 -3.43 -1.86
N ILE A 74 -16.00 -3.26 -2.83
CA ILE A 74 -16.11 -3.93 -4.14
C ILE A 74 -15.98 -5.45 -3.98
N ALA A 75 -15.07 -5.92 -3.14
CA ALA A 75 -14.92 -7.35 -2.84
C ALA A 75 -16.22 -7.92 -2.26
N ASP A 76 -16.85 -7.22 -1.32
CA ASP A 76 -18.11 -7.63 -0.68
C ASP A 76 -19.28 -7.64 -1.69
N GLU A 77 -19.38 -6.62 -2.55
CA GLU A 77 -20.44 -6.51 -3.57
C GLU A 77 -20.31 -7.56 -4.69
N GLU A 78 -19.08 -7.87 -5.10
CA GLU A 78 -18.79 -8.84 -6.15
C GLU A 78 -18.66 -10.28 -5.62
N GLY A 79 -18.73 -10.46 -4.29
CA GLY A 79 -18.61 -11.78 -3.64
C GLY A 79 -17.21 -12.39 -3.74
N VAL A 80 -16.17 -11.55 -3.77
CA VAL A 80 -14.78 -12.00 -3.79
C VAL A 80 -14.46 -12.69 -2.48
N THR A 81 -14.23 -14.00 -2.56
CA THR A 81 -13.74 -14.81 -1.45
C THR A 81 -12.34 -15.28 -1.81
N ILE A 82 -11.39 -15.09 -0.90
CA ILE A 82 -10.04 -15.66 -1.03
C ILE A 82 -10.01 -16.92 -0.18
N GLU A 83 -9.72 -18.05 -0.80
CA GLU A 83 -9.65 -19.33 -0.10
C GLU A 83 -8.38 -19.40 0.76
N ASP A 84 -8.46 -20.05 1.92
CA ASP A 84 -7.31 -20.22 2.82
C ASP A 84 -6.13 -20.92 2.12
N GLU A 85 -6.42 -21.84 1.19
CA GLU A 85 -5.42 -22.55 0.39
C GLU A 85 -4.59 -21.59 -0.49
N GLU A 86 -5.20 -20.53 -1.03
CA GLU A 86 -4.48 -19.53 -1.83
C GLU A 86 -3.57 -18.66 -0.96
N VAL A 87 -4.04 -18.33 0.25
CA VAL A 87 -3.25 -17.58 1.23
C VAL A 87 -2.05 -18.41 1.68
N ASP A 88 -2.27 -19.68 2.01
CA ASP A 88 -1.22 -20.59 2.47
C ASP A 88 -0.17 -20.82 1.36
N ALA A 89 -0.60 -20.98 0.10
CA ALA A 89 0.32 -21.12 -1.03
C ALA A 89 1.22 -19.88 -1.22
N GLN A 90 0.66 -18.67 -1.09
CA GLN A 90 1.44 -17.43 -1.16
C GLN A 90 2.36 -17.24 0.05
N LEU A 91 1.91 -17.66 1.24
CA LEU A 91 2.76 -17.65 2.44
C LEU A 91 3.95 -18.59 2.28
N ASP A 92 3.77 -19.77 1.70
CA ASP A 92 4.86 -20.72 1.45
C ASP A 92 5.89 -20.17 0.45
N LEU A 93 5.43 -19.47 -0.60
CA LEU A 93 6.32 -18.76 -1.52
C LEU A 93 7.10 -17.65 -0.80
N LEU A 94 6.42 -16.87 0.04
CA LEU A 94 7.05 -15.79 0.81
C LEU A 94 8.06 -16.34 1.83
N ARG A 95 7.76 -17.45 2.50
CA ARG A 95 8.68 -18.17 3.41
C ARG A 95 9.90 -18.69 2.67
N ALA A 96 9.75 -19.17 1.43
CA ALA A 96 10.86 -19.65 0.63
C ALA A 96 11.79 -18.51 0.16
N GLU A 97 11.25 -17.32 -0.05
CA GLU A 97 12.01 -16.14 -0.50
C GLU A 97 12.73 -15.43 0.67
N LEU A 98 12.08 -15.37 1.83
CA LEU A 98 12.63 -14.72 3.03
C LEU A 98 13.61 -15.65 3.75
N LYS A 99 14.82 -15.15 4.03
CA LYS A 99 15.86 -15.86 4.78
C LYS A 99 15.77 -15.63 6.30
N GLU A 100 14.75 -14.92 6.75
CA GLU A 100 14.61 -14.44 8.12
C GLU A 100 13.28 -14.90 8.73
N GLU A 101 13.16 -14.77 10.05
CA GLU A 101 11.96 -15.14 10.80
C GLU A 101 10.77 -14.25 10.37
N LEU A 102 9.68 -14.92 9.99
CA LEU A 102 8.49 -14.29 9.44
C LEU A 102 7.39 -14.28 10.51
N ASP A 103 6.86 -13.11 10.82
CA ASP A 103 5.65 -12.97 11.66
C ASP A 103 4.44 -13.48 10.87
N GLU A 104 4.05 -14.73 11.11
CA GLU A 104 3.05 -15.44 10.31
C GLU A 104 1.69 -14.79 10.32
N GLU A 105 1.25 -14.24 11.45
CA GLU A 105 -0.04 -13.56 11.56
C GLU A 105 -0.04 -12.30 10.70
N SER A 106 0.98 -11.46 10.86
CA SER A 106 1.11 -10.24 10.06
C SER A 106 1.31 -10.52 8.57
N ALA A 107 2.03 -11.59 8.23
CA ALA A 107 2.24 -11.99 6.85
C ALA A 107 0.95 -12.51 6.20
N ARG A 108 0.17 -13.32 6.93
CA ARG A 108 -1.12 -13.85 6.44
C ARG A 108 -2.07 -12.72 6.08
N ASP A 109 -2.22 -11.74 6.97
CA ASP A 109 -3.07 -10.57 6.74
C ASP A 109 -2.64 -9.77 5.50
N LYS A 110 -1.32 -9.59 5.31
CA LYS A 110 -0.76 -8.88 4.15
C LYS A 110 -0.99 -9.65 2.85
N VAL A 111 -0.80 -10.96 2.88
CA VAL A 111 -1.03 -11.85 1.73
C VAL A 111 -2.50 -11.82 1.35
N PHE A 112 -3.41 -12.00 2.31
CA PHE A 112 -4.85 -11.94 2.08
C PHE A 112 -5.26 -10.59 1.46
N ALA A 113 -4.83 -9.48 2.06
CA ALA A 113 -5.14 -8.13 1.55
C ALA A 113 -4.58 -7.90 0.13
N ASN A 114 -3.44 -8.52 -0.21
CA ASN A 114 -2.86 -8.45 -1.54
C ASN A 114 -3.68 -9.26 -2.55
N LEU A 115 -4.02 -10.50 -2.22
CA LEU A 115 -4.86 -11.38 -3.05
C LEU A 115 -6.22 -10.76 -3.33
N GLN A 116 -6.90 -10.27 -2.29
CA GLN A 116 -8.20 -9.60 -2.42
C GLN A 116 -8.11 -8.36 -3.32
N ARG A 117 -7.07 -7.53 -3.15
CA ARG A 117 -6.84 -6.37 -4.03
C ARG A 117 -6.65 -6.80 -5.48
N ASN A 118 -5.85 -7.83 -5.74
CA ASN A 118 -5.60 -8.29 -7.10
C ASN A 118 -6.88 -8.84 -7.73
N ALA A 119 -7.65 -9.64 -7.00
CA ALA A 119 -8.94 -10.16 -7.46
C ALA A 119 -9.91 -9.02 -7.84
N VAL A 120 -10.05 -8.01 -6.98
CA VAL A 120 -10.87 -6.83 -7.26
C VAL A 120 -10.39 -6.08 -8.50
N VAL A 121 -9.08 -5.88 -8.65
CA VAL A 121 -8.51 -5.23 -9.84
C VAL A 121 -8.79 -6.02 -11.11
N GLU A 122 -8.70 -7.36 -11.08
CA GLU A 122 -9.01 -8.21 -12.24
C GLU A 122 -10.49 -8.15 -12.62
N ILE A 123 -11.40 -8.12 -11.64
CA ILE A 123 -12.83 -7.92 -11.89
C ILE A 123 -13.07 -6.57 -12.55
N LEU A 124 -12.48 -5.49 -12.02
CA LEU A 124 -12.59 -4.15 -12.59
C LEU A 124 -12.07 -4.13 -14.04
N LYS A 125 -10.90 -4.76 -14.30
CA LYS A 125 -10.37 -4.86 -15.67
C LYS A 125 -11.30 -5.62 -16.61
N SER A 126 -11.93 -6.71 -16.18
CA SER A 126 -12.85 -7.48 -17.03
C SER A 126 -14.11 -6.70 -17.43
N LYS A 127 -14.52 -5.73 -16.61
CA LYS A 127 -15.71 -4.91 -16.83
C LYS A 127 -15.40 -3.61 -17.59
N TRP A 128 -14.14 -3.20 -17.65
CA TRP A 128 -13.74 -1.90 -18.19
C TRP A 128 -13.12 -2.04 -19.58
N THR A 129 -13.54 -1.17 -20.49
CA THR A 129 -12.93 -1.08 -21.82
C THR A 129 -11.57 -0.41 -21.72
N ILE A 130 -10.49 -1.18 -21.89
CA ILE A 130 -9.13 -0.64 -21.96
C ILE A 130 -8.96 0.03 -23.33
N ALA A 131 -8.85 1.36 -23.36
CA ALA A 131 -8.45 2.10 -24.55
C ALA A 131 -6.92 2.16 -24.63
N THR A 132 -6.34 1.61 -25.69
CA THR A 132 -4.93 1.82 -26.01
C THR A 132 -4.74 3.26 -26.49
N VAL A 133 -3.92 4.03 -25.77
CA VAL A 133 -3.48 5.34 -26.23
C VAL A 133 -2.20 5.12 -27.03
N ASP A 134 -2.26 5.31 -28.35
CA ASP A 134 -1.06 5.35 -29.18
C ASP A 134 -0.22 6.54 -28.72
N LYS A 135 0.90 6.23 -28.06
CA LYS A 135 1.86 7.24 -27.65
C LYS A 135 2.61 7.65 -28.93
N GLU A 136 2.32 8.83 -29.48
CA GLU A 136 3.12 9.41 -30.55
C GLU A 136 4.59 9.39 -30.12
N PRO A 137 5.51 8.89 -30.98
CA PRO A 137 6.93 8.86 -30.66
C PRO A 137 7.39 10.30 -30.36
N PRO A 138 8.26 10.49 -29.37
CA PRO A 138 8.77 11.82 -29.04
C PRO A 138 9.38 12.43 -30.30
N ALA A 139 8.95 13.65 -30.64
CA ALA A 139 9.48 14.42 -31.75
C ALA A 139 11.01 14.47 -31.63
N GLU A 140 11.69 14.09 -32.71
CA GLU A 140 13.14 14.24 -32.85
C GLU A 140 13.47 15.72 -32.60
N GLU A 141 14.14 16.01 -31.49
CA GLU A 141 14.73 17.33 -31.24
C GLU A 141 15.75 17.56 -32.36
N GLU A 142 15.43 18.48 -33.28
CA GLU A 142 16.39 19.02 -34.23
C GLU A 142 17.55 19.62 -33.42
N LEU A 143 18.69 18.94 -33.45
CA LEU A 143 19.97 19.46 -32.99
C LEU A 143 20.33 20.63 -33.90
N GLU A 144 19.99 21.86 -33.50
CA GLU A 144 20.59 23.07 -34.05
C GLU A 144 22.07 23.12 -33.60
N GLU A 145 22.95 22.56 -34.42
CA GLU A 145 24.34 23.01 -34.49
C GLU A 145 24.38 24.30 -35.32
N GLU A 146 24.61 25.45 -34.65
CA GLU A 146 25.60 26.47 -35.07
C GLU A 146 25.83 27.55 -33.98
#